data_AF-A0A959AVY1-F1
#
_entry.id   AF-A0A959AVY1-F1
#
_cell.length_a   1.000
_cell.length_b   1.000
_cell.length_c   1.000
_cell.angle_alpha   90.00
_cell.angle_beta   90.00
_cell.angle_gamma   90.00
#
_symmetry.space_group_name_H-M   'P 1'
#
loop_
_entity.id
_entity.type
_entity.pdbx_description
1 polymer ?
#
loop_
_entity_poly.entity_id
_entity_poly.type
_entity_poly.pdbx_seq_one_letter_code
_entity_poly.pdbx_strand_id
1 'polypeptide(L)'
;MRPRIFLLSLALFLLSAHQLKAEDGYRLWLRYDKIEPEERRSAYLQQLGQVFIDGDRPILKAAGSELASGLSLMLGQAVPWVQEPGNAGGIVACVIGKSQAISRLISEEDAKELQPEGFMLLSRDNQVAIAAKDDKGILYGAFHLLRLIQMQKPLDNLRIIENPKVKLRVLNHWDNLDRTVERGYAGFSIWNWHELPEYIDQRYIDYARANA
;
A
#
# COMPACT_ATOMS: atom_id res chain seq x y z
N MET A 1 -48.52 -17.36 22.89
CA MET A 1 -47.04 -17.35 22.89
C MET A 1 -46.57 -16.71 24.20
N ARG A 2 -45.72 -17.40 24.98
CA ARG A 2 -45.31 -16.91 26.31
C ARG A 2 -44.35 -15.72 26.15
N PRO A 3 -44.57 -14.56 26.82
CA PRO A 3 -43.78 -13.34 26.64
C PRO A 3 -42.28 -13.54 26.90
N ARG A 4 -41.92 -14.53 27.72
CA ARG A 4 -40.53 -14.94 27.96
C ARG A 4 -39.82 -15.50 26.74
N ILE A 5 -40.52 -16.24 25.86
CA ILE A 5 -39.95 -16.81 24.64
C ILE A 5 -39.68 -15.69 23.63
N PHE A 6 -40.57 -14.71 23.54
CA PHE A 6 -40.42 -13.53 22.70
C PHE A 6 -39.24 -12.64 23.14
N LEU A 7 -39.10 -12.39 24.45
CA LEU A 7 -37.98 -11.63 24.99
C LEU A 7 -36.63 -12.35 24.79
N LEU A 8 -36.59 -13.68 24.90
CA LEU A 8 -35.37 -14.45 24.66
C LEU A 8 -34.95 -14.44 23.18
N SER A 9 -35.93 -14.55 22.27
CA SER A 9 -35.67 -14.52 20.83
C SER A 9 -35.28 -13.12 20.35
N LEU A 10 -35.86 -12.07 20.92
CA LEU A 10 -35.45 -10.68 20.66
C LEU A 10 -34.03 -10.40 21.16
N ALA A 11 -33.67 -10.90 22.35
CA ALA A 11 -32.32 -10.78 22.90
C ALA A 11 -31.30 -11.54 22.04
N LEU A 12 -31.62 -12.76 21.57
CA LEU A 12 -30.76 -13.52 20.65
C LEU A 12 -30.57 -12.78 19.32
N PHE A 13 -31.64 -12.19 18.76
CA PHE A 13 -31.58 -11.42 17.52
C PHE A 13 -30.69 -10.18 17.65
N LEU A 14 -30.81 -9.44 18.76
CA LEU A 14 -29.98 -8.27 19.06
C LEU A 14 -28.51 -8.64 19.35
N LEU A 15 -28.24 -9.82 19.93
CA LEU A 15 -26.88 -10.35 20.12
C LEU A 15 -26.25 -10.85 18.82
N SER A 16 -27.05 -11.36 17.87
CA SER A 16 -26.57 -11.75 16.53
C SER A 16 -26.39 -10.58 15.57
N ALA A 17 -26.91 -9.39 15.90
CA ALA A 17 -26.72 -8.16 15.14
C ALA A 17 -25.34 -7.49 15.38
N HIS A 18 -24.39 -8.20 16.00
CA HIS A 18 -23.03 -7.72 16.14
C HIS A 18 -22.37 -7.53 14.77
N GLN A 19 -22.26 -6.26 14.37
CA GLN A 19 -21.34 -5.66 13.41
C GLN A 19 -20.95 -6.54 12.21
N LEU A 20 -21.92 -6.82 11.33
CA LEU A 20 -21.59 -7.02 9.93
C LEU A 20 -21.10 -5.67 9.39
N LYS A 21 -19.78 -5.42 9.45
CA LYS A 21 -19.15 -4.37 8.65
C LYS A 21 -19.13 -4.87 7.21
N ALA A 22 -20.19 -4.57 6.48
CA ALA A 22 -20.23 -4.81 5.05
C ALA A 22 -19.16 -3.94 4.38
N GLU A 23 -18.41 -4.54 3.45
CA GLU A 23 -17.50 -3.80 2.57
C GLU A 23 -18.33 -2.95 1.61
N ASP A 24 -18.06 -1.65 1.55
CA ASP A 24 -18.71 -0.69 0.64
C ASP A 24 -17.98 -0.56 -0.71
N GLY A 25 -16.82 -1.19 -0.84
CA GLY A 25 -16.00 -1.18 -2.04
C GLY A 25 -15.12 0.07 -2.22
N TYR A 26 -15.17 1.06 -1.32
CA TYR A 26 -14.43 2.32 -1.47
C TYR A 26 -12.91 2.11 -1.57
N ARG A 27 -12.37 1.17 -0.79
CA ARG A 27 -10.92 0.85 -0.73
C ARG A 27 -10.41 0.07 -1.95
N LEU A 28 -11.29 -0.36 -2.85
CA LEU A 28 -10.96 -1.21 -4.00
C LEU A 28 -10.11 -2.42 -3.58
N TRP A 29 -8.92 -2.58 -4.15
CA TRP A 29 -7.98 -3.65 -3.80
C TRP A 29 -7.01 -3.28 -2.67
N LEU A 30 -6.91 -2.01 -2.27
CA LEU A 30 -5.99 -1.53 -1.21
C LEU A 30 -6.63 -1.66 0.18
N ARG A 31 -7.15 -2.86 0.49
CA ARG A 31 -7.92 -3.11 1.71
C ARG A 31 -7.05 -3.12 2.96
N TYR A 32 -5.84 -3.67 2.87
CA TYR A 32 -4.93 -3.84 4.02
C TYR A 32 -5.57 -4.49 5.24
N ASP A 33 -6.49 -5.43 5.02
CA ASP A 33 -7.13 -6.14 6.12
C ASP A 33 -6.12 -7.03 6.85
N LYS A 34 -6.36 -7.23 8.15
CA LYS A 34 -5.50 -8.01 9.02
C LYS A 34 -5.27 -9.42 8.45
N ILE A 35 -4.02 -9.85 8.46
CA ILE A 35 -3.66 -11.21 8.05
C ILE A 35 -4.08 -12.18 9.14
N GLU A 36 -5.02 -13.06 8.80
CA GLU A 36 -5.60 -14.01 9.76
C GLU A 36 -4.62 -15.09 10.22
N PRO A 37 -3.87 -15.79 9.34
CA PRO A 37 -2.91 -16.80 9.79
C PRO A 37 -1.80 -16.17 10.65
N GLU A 38 -1.82 -16.47 11.94
CA GLU A 38 -0.89 -15.91 12.93
C GLU A 38 0.57 -16.26 12.64
N GLU A 39 0.82 -17.47 12.15
CA GLU A 39 2.15 -17.92 11.72
C GLU A 39 2.72 -16.98 10.64
N ARG A 40 1.92 -16.68 9.62
CA ARG A 40 2.33 -15.80 8.51
C ARG A 40 2.50 -14.36 8.96
N ARG A 41 1.58 -13.87 9.79
CA ARG A 41 1.67 -12.52 10.37
C ARG A 41 2.92 -12.35 11.23
N SER A 42 3.28 -13.36 12.02
CA SER A 42 4.48 -13.38 12.85
C SER A 42 5.76 -13.39 12.01
N ALA A 43 5.80 -14.17 10.92
CA ALA A 43 6.91 -14.16 9.99
C ALA A 43 7.12 -12.78 9.35
N TYR A 44 6.04 -12.11 8.94
CA TYR A 44 6.11 -10.74 8.42
C TYR A 44 6.57 -9.72 9.48
N LEU A 45 6.09 -9.81 10.71
CA LEU A 45 6.52 -8.90 11.79
C LEU A 45 8.03 -8.98 12.05
N GLN A 46 8.63 -10.16 11.93
CA GLN A 46 10.08 -10.32 12.08
C GLN A 46 10.88 -9.64 10.97
N GLN A 47 10.35 -9.60 9.74
CA GLN A 47 11.05 -9.06 8.56
C GLN A 47 10.68 -7.60 8.24
N LEU A 48 9.52 -7.12 8.72
CA LEU A 48 8.90 -5.85 8.32
C LEU A 48 8.58 -4.96 9.53
N GLY A 49 9.28 -5.13 10.65
CA GLY A 49 8.99 -4.46 11.92
C GLY A 49 9.17 -2.94 11.92
N GLN A 50 9.74 -2.37 10.86
CA GLN A 50 9.93 -0.93 10.66
C GLN A 50 10.05 -0.62 9.16
N VAL A 51 9.79 0.63 8.79
CA VAL A 51 9.99 1.16 7.44
C VAL A 51 11.01 2.28 7.49
N PHE A 52 12.09 2.16 6.74
CA PHE A 52 13.03 3.25 6.47
C PHE A 52 12.99 3.59 4.98
N ILE A 53 12.83 4.88 4.67
CA ILE A 53 12.95 5.40 3.30
C ILE A 53 13.93 6.56 3.30
N ASP A 54 14.93 6.51 2.44
CA ASP A 54 15.95 7.55 2.35
C ASP A 54 15.48 8.77 1.53
N GLY A 55 15.21 9.87 2.25
CA GLY A 55 14.85 11.16 1.70
C GLY A 55 13.43 11.62 2.05
N ASP A 56 13.16 12.91 1.84
CA ASP A 56 11.97 13.62 2.30
C ASP A 56 11.06 14.16 1.17
N ARG A 57 11.35 13.72 -0.06
CA ARG A 57 10.63 14.12 -1.28
C ARG A 57 9.18 13.63 -1.25
N PRO A 58 8.20 14.37 -1.81
CA PRO A 58 6.77 14.05 -1.67
C PRO A 58 6.39 12.61 -2.07
N ILE A 59 6.96 12.09 -3.17
CA ILE A 59 6.71 10.70 -3.63
C ILE A 59 7.22 9.68 -2.61
N LEU A 60 8.38 9.91 -2.01
CA LEU A 60 8.95 9.04 -1.00
C LEU A 60 8.16 9.10 0.31
N LYS A 61 7.65 10.29 0.67
CA LYS A 61 6.74 10.43 1.81
C LYS A 61 5.44 9.66 1.60
N ALA A 62 4.88 9.71 0.39
CA ALA A 62 3.71 8.91 0.03
C ALA A 62 3.99 7.40 0.13
N ALA A 63 5.12 6.93 -0.40
CA ALA A 63 5.53 5.53 -0.30
C ALA A 63 5.72 5.08 1.16
N GLY A 64 6.37 5.91 1.98
CA GLY A 64 6.63 5.62 3.40
C GLY A 64 5.34 5.58 4.23
N SER A 65 4.45 6.56 4.00
CA SER A 65 3.13 6.59 4.63
C SER A 65 2.28 5.37 4.23
N GLU A 66 2.29 5.00 2.95
CA GLU A 66 1.50 3.85 2.45
C GLU A 66 2.02 2.54 3.03
N LEU A 67 3.35 2.34 3.06
CA LEU A 67 3.97 1.16 3.69
C LEU A 67 3.65 1.09 5.18
N ALA A 68 3.95 2.15 5.93
CA ALA A 68 3.75 2.15 7.39
C ALA A 68 2.28 1.92 7.75
N SER A 69 1.35 2.59 7.07
CA SER A 69 -0.09 2.44 7.29
C SER A 69 -0.59 1.04 6.89
N GLY A 70 -0.30 0.61 5.66
CA GLY A 70 -0.76 -0.68 5.15
C GLY A 70 -0.22 -1.87 5.93
N LEU A 71 1.06 -1.84 6.30
CA LEU A 71 1.67 -2.86 7.15
C LEU A 71 1.07 -2.84 8.55
N SER A 72 0.87 -1.66 9.15
CA SER A 72 0.29 -1.57 10.49
C SER A 72 -1.10 -2.21 10.57
N LEU A 73 -1.92 -2.00 9.54
CA LEU A 73 -3.26 -2.58 9.43
C LEU A 73 -3.19 -4.11 9.21
N MET A 74 -2.39 -4.57 8.23
CA MET A 74 -2.27 -5.99 7.90
C MET A 74 -1.64 -6.82 9.02
N LEU A 75 -0.68 -6.26 9.75
CA LEU A 75 0.04 -6.94 10.83
C LEU A 75 -0.64 -6.76 12.20
N GLY A 76 -1.61 -5.87 12.30
CA GLY A 76 -2.34 -5.61 13.55
C GLY A 76 -1.48 -5.02 14.67
N GLN A 77 -0.31 -4.47 14.33
CA GLN A 77 0.63 -3.82 15.23
C GLN A 77 1.25 -2.62 14.50
N ALA A 78 1.54 -1.53 15.22
CA ALA A 78 2.18 -0.36 14.63
C ALA A 78 3.56 -0.72 14.04
N VAL A 79 3.74 -0.40 12.76
CA VAL A 79 5.01 -0.46 12.03
C VAL A 79 5.50 0.97 11.83
N PRO A 80 6.49 1.42 12.61
CA PRO A 80 6.95 2.81 12.57
C PRO A 80 7.71 3.12 11.27
N TRP A 81 7.50 4.32 10.76
CA TRP A 81 8.39 4.93 9.76
C TRP A 81 9.51 5.68 10.47
N VAL A 82 10.73 5.18 10.31
CA VAL A 82 11.93 5.65 11.02
C VAL A 82 12.84 6.47 10.10
N GLN A 83 13.68 7.32 10.71
CA GLN A 83 14.64 8.18 10.01
C GLN A 83 16.00 7.51 9.75
N GLU A 84 16.27 6.39 10.41
CA GLU A 84 17.49 5.61 10.21
C GLU A 84 17.13 4.12 10.18
N PRO A 85 17.82 3.32 9.34
CA PRO A 85 17.60 1.88 9.33
C PRO A 85 18.08 1.27 10.65
N GLY A 86 17.19 0.64 11.40
CA GLY A 86 17.59 -0.15 12.58
C GLY A 86 18.31 -1.46 12.19
N ASN A 87 19.00 -2.07 13.14
CA ASN A 87 19.68 -3.36 12.97
C ASN A 87 18.73 -4.57 13.03
N ALA A 88 17.46 -4.36 13.38
CA ALA A 88 16.42 -5.38 13.38
C ALA A 88 15.75 -5.47 12.00
N GLY A 89 15.02 -6.56 11.75
CA GLY A 89 14.31 -6.75 10.49
C GLY A 89 13.37 -5.60 10.17
N GLY A 90 13.33 -5.21 8.89
CA GLY A 90 12.56 -4.07 8.43
C GLY A 90 12.72 -3.84 6.93
N ILE A 91 12.03 -2.82 6.44
CA ILE A 91 12.10 -2.38 5.05
C ILE A 91 13.13 -1.26 4.93
N VAL A 92 14.00 -1.37 3.93
CA VAL A 92 14.97 -0.34 3.55
C VAL A 92 14.69 0.06 2.10
N ALA A 93 14.11 1.24 1.89
CA ALA A 93 13.79 1.75 0.56
C ALA A 93 14.71 2.91 0.17
N CYS A 94 15.45 2.77 -0.93
CA CYS A 94 16.44 3.76 -1.34
C CYS A 94 16.54 3.89 -2.86
N VAL A 95 16.73 5.13 -3.32
CA VAL A 95 17.17 5.38 -4.69
C VAL A 95 18.66 5.07 -4.81
N ILE A 96 19.02 4.23 -5.79
CA ILE A 96 20.39 3.80 -6.04
C ILE A 96 21.29 5.00 -6.31
N GLY A 97 22.47 5.00 -5.69
CA GLY A 97 23.45 6.09 -5.79
C GLY A 97 23.17 7.31 -4.92
N LYS A 98 22.02 7.36 -4.22
CA LYS A 98 21.69 8.45 -3.28
C LYS A 98 21.84 8.06 -1.81
N SER A 99 21.96 6.78 -1.52
CA SER A 99 22.02 6.23 -0.16
C SER A 99 23.17 5.26 0.02
N GLN A 100 23.86 5.34 1.16
CA GLN A 100 24.78 4.29 1.59
C GLN A 100 24.07 3.11 2.25
N ALA A 101 22.81 3.27 2.68
CA ALA A 101 22.07 2.20 3.35
C ALA A 101 21.81 1.00 2.43
N ILE A 102 21.64 1.26 1.12
CA ILE A 102 21.28 0.23 0.13
C ILE A 102 22.49 -0.50 -0.47
N SER A 103 23.69 0.06 -0.38
CA SER A 103 24.90 -0.50 -1.03
C SER A 103 25.32 -1.86 -0.44
N ARG A 104 24.91 -2.16 0.79
CA ARG A 104 25.11 -3.47 1.44
C ARG A 104 24.12 -4.52 0.94
N LEU A 105 22.94 -4.08 0.48
CA LEU A 105 21.83 -4.95 0.11
C LEU A 105 21.82 -5.22 -1.40
N ILE A 106 22.15 -4.23 -2.23
CA ILE A 106 22.05 -4.28 -3.69
C ILE A 106 23.43 -4.21 -4.32
N SER A 107 23.76 -5.15 -5.20
CA SER A 107 25.03 -5.15 -5.95
C SER A 107 24.98 -4.19 -7.15
N GLU A 108 26.16 -3.86 -7.69
CA GLU A 108 26.24 -3.06 -8.92
C GLU A 108 25.59 -3.77 -10.13
N GLU A 109 25.60 -5.10 -10.16
CA GLU A 109 24.97 -5.87 -11.23
C GLU A 109 23.44 -5.80 -11.13
N ASP A 110 22.89 -5.94 -9.91
CA ASP A 110 21.46 -5.74 -9.64
C ASP A 110 20.99 -4.34 -10.09
N ALA A 111 21.82 -3.32 -9.87
CA ALA A 111 21.51 -1.94 -10.27
C ALA A 111 21.46 -1.74 -11.80
N LYS A 112 22.20 -2.54 -12.59
CA LYS A 112 22.19 -2.46 -14.05
C LYS A 112 20.90 -3.01 -14.66
N GLU A 113 20.27 -3.99 -14.01
CA GLU A 113 19.01 -4.60 -14.47
C GLU A 113 17.81 -3.64 -14.40
N LEU A 114 17.88 -2.61 -13.57
CA LEU A 114 16.80 -1.64 -13.38
C LEU A 114 16.73 -0.61 -14.51
N GLN A 115 15.54 -0.23 -14.89
CA GLN A 115 15.24 0.86 -15.83
C GLN A 115 14.58 2.03 -15.08
N PRO A 116 14.41 3.21 -15.71
CA PRO A 116 13.59 4.27 -15.13
C PRO A 116 12.19 3.74 -14.78
N GLU A 117 11.64 4.20 -13.65
CA GLU A 117 10.40 3.69 -13.05
C GLU A 117 10.41 2.21 -12.65
N GLY A 118 11.53 1.49 -12.83
CA GLY A 118 11.69 0.12 -12.37
C GLY A 118 12.10 0.03 -10.90
N PHE A 119 11.85 -1.13 -10.29
CA PHE A 119 12.26 -1.42 -8.92
C PHE A 119 12.68 -2.88 -8.72
N MET A 120 13.46 -3.10 -7.67
CA MET A 120 13.85 -4.41 -7.18
C MET A 120 13.35 -4.58 -5.74
N LEU A 121 12.78 -5.74 -5.45
CA LEU A 121 12.52 -6.22 -4.09
C LEU A 121 13.50 -7.35 -3.78
N LEU A 122 14.26 -7.20 -2.70
CA LEU A 122 15.28 -8.18 -2.32
C LEU A 122 15.25 -8.44 -0.81
N SER A 123 15.20 -9.71 -0.41
CA SER A 123 15.36 -10.08 1.01
C SER A 123 16.80 -10.49 1.29
N ARG A 124 17.42 -9.83 2.28
CA ARG A 124 18.76 -10.14 2.80
C ARG A 124 18.83 -9.80 4.27
N ASP A 125 19.54 -10.61 5.06
CA ASP A 125 19.83 -10.33 6.47
C ASP A 125 18.59 -9.96 7.31
N ASN A 126 17.48 -10.66 7.07
CA ASN A 126 16.17 -10.42 7.70
C ASN A 126 15.56 -9.03 7.41
N GLN A 127 16.04 -8.34 6.37
CA GLN A 127 15.50 -7.09 5.85
C GLN A 127 14.95 -7.27 4.44
N VAL A 128 13.99 -6.44 4.07
CA VAL A 128 13.48 -6.34 2.69
C VAL A 128 13.90 -5.01 2.10
N ALA A 129 14.74 -5.06 1.07
CA ALA A 129 15.19 -3.91 0.32
C ALA A 129 14.19 -3.56 -0.79
N ILE A 130 13.88 -2.27 -0.95
CA ILE A 130 13.20 -1.71 -2.12
C ILE A 130 14.18 -0.76 -2.80
N ALA A 131 14.69 -1.14 -3.97
CA ALA A 131 15.69 -0.36 -4.69
C ALA A 131 15.17 0.09 -6.05
N ALA A 132 15.43 1.34 -6.42
CA ALA A 132 15.02 1.90 -7.70
C ALA A 132 15.99 2.97 -8.20
N LYS A 133 15.88 3.34 -9.47
CA LYS A 133 16.68 4.44 -10.08
C LYS A 133 16.07 5.82 -9.86
N ASP A 134 14.79 5.89 -9.48
CA ASP A 134 14.06 7.12 -9.22
C ASP A 134 12.98 6.92 -8.13
N ASP A 135 12.36 8.03 -7.72
CA ASP A 135 11.39 8.03 -6.62
C ASP A 135 10.11 7.29 -6.99
N LYS A 136 9.73 7.27 -8.28
CA LYS A 136 8.54 6.57 -8.74
C LYS A 136 8.73 5.06 -8.62
N GLY A 137 9.90 4.55 -8.98
CA GLY A 137 10.23 3.13 -8.79
C GLY A 137 10.11 2.71 -7.31
N ILE A 138 10.52 3.56 -6.36
CA ILE A 138 10.30 3.29 -4.92
C ILE A 138 8.81 3.20 -4.59
N LEU A 139 7.99 4.14 -5.09
CA LEU A 139 6.54 4.11 -4.90
C LEU A 139 5.92 2.82 -5.47
N TYR A 140 6.27 2.44 -6.70
CA TYR A 140 5.76 1.22 -7.32
C TYR A 140 6.23 -0.05 -6.59
N GLY A 141 7.47 -0.06 -6.10
CA GLY A 141 8.01 -1.14 -5.29
C GLY A 141 7.30 -1.29 -3.95
N ALA A 142 6.95 -0.18 -3.31
CA ALA A 142 6.15 -0.16 -2.09
C ALA A 142 4.77 -0.82 -2.32
N PHE A 143 4.04 -0.41 -3.37
CA PHE A 143 2.76 -1.03 -3.71
C PHE A 143 2.90 -2.51 -4.11
N HIS A 144 3.97 -2.89 -4.82
CA HIS A 144 4.22 -4.30 -5.14
C HIS A 144 4.44 -5.11 -3.85
N LEU A 145 5.27 -4.62 -2.91
CA LEU A 145 5.51 -5.31 -1.64
C LEU A 145 4.20 -5.48 -0.84
N LEU A 146 3.41 -4.42 -0.71
CA LEU A 146 2.09 -4.48 -0.06
C LEU A 146 1.18 -5.50 -0.74
N ARG A 147 1.18 -5.56 -2.08
CA ARG A 147 0.43 -6.56 -2.84
C ARG A 147 0.88 -7.99 -2.54
N LEU A 148 2.19 -8.26 -2.43
CA LEU A 148 2.69 -9.59 -2.05
C LEU A 148 2.20 -10.01 -0.68
N ILE A 149 2.18 -9.07 0.27
CA ILE A 149 1.73 -9.29 1.65
C ILE A 149 0.22 -9.53 1.70
N GLN A 150 -0.58 -8.73 0.96
CA GLN A 150 -2.02 -8.97 0.81
C GLN A 150 -2.33 -10.33 0.18
N MET A 151 -1.50 -10.77 -0.77
CA MET A 151 -1.56 -12.11 -1.37
C MET A 151 -0.92 -13.20 -0.51
N GLN A 152 -0.44 -12.86 0.68
CA GLN A 152 0.16 -13.77 1.64
C GLN A 152 1.35 -14.58 1.07
N LYS A 153 2.15 -13.95 0.21
CA LYS A 153 3.35 -14.56 -0.39
C LYS A 153 4.52 -14.58 0.60
N PRO A 154 5.30 -15.66 0.68
CA PRO A 154 6.52 -15.66 1.48
C PRO A 154 7.51 -14.61 0.96
N LEU A 155 8.27 -14.00 1.86
CA LEU A 155 9.32 -13.04 1.53
C LEU A 155 10.73 -13.61 1.75
N ASP A 156 10.84 -14.87 2.17
CA ASP A 156 12.13 -15.55 2.29
C ASP A 156 12.80 -15.66 0.91
N ASN A 157 14.07 -15.27 0.83
CA ASN A 157 14.85 -15.27 -0.42
C ASN A 157 14.17 -14.51 -1.58
N LEU A 158 13.37 -13.48 -1.26
CA LEU A 158 12.74 -12.64 -2.27
C LEU A 158 13.81 -12.02 -3.17
N ARG A 159 13.67 -12.18 -4.49
CA ARG A 159 14.40 -11.42 -5.50
C ARG A 159 13.48 -11.18 -6.68
N ILE A 160 12.91 -9.99 -6.76
CA ILE A 160 12.00 -9.59 -7.84
C ILE A 160 12.55 -8.31 -8.47
N ILE A 161 12.53 -8.26 -9.81
CA ILE A 161 12.86 -7.07 -10.59
C ILE A 161 11.69 -6.80 -11.51
N GLU A 162 11.14 -5.59 -11.41
CA GLU A 162 10.05 -5.14 -12.27
C GLU A 162 10.46 -3.88 -13.01
N ASN A 163 10.24 -3.88 -14.32
CA ASN A 163 10.55 -2.77 -15.21
C ASN A 163 9.35 -2.52 -16.13
N PRO A 164 8.74 -1.32 -16.12
CA PRO A 164 7.62 -1.04 -17.00
C PRO A 164 8.03 -1.14 -18.46
N LYS A 165 7.25 -1.87 -19.25
CA LYS A 165 7.49 -2.05 -20.70
C LYS A 165 6.92 -0.92 -21.54
N VAL A 166 5.96 -0.17 -20.99
CA VAL A 166 5.28 0.94 -21.65
C VAL A 166 5.51 2.22 -20.85
N LYS A 167 6.04 3.25 -21.53
CA LYS A 167 6.40 4.53 -20.92
C LYS A 167 5.18 5.33 -20.47
N LEU A 168 4.12 5.37 -21.27
CA LEU A 168 2.89 6.11 -20.97
C LEU A 168 1.79 5.13 -20.57
N ARG A 169 1.38 5.20 -19.31
CA ARG A 169 0.30 4.39 -18.71
C ARG A 169 -0.75 5.36 -18.20
N VAL A 170 -1.65 5.77 -19.10
CA VAL A 170 -2.56 6.89 -18.88
C VAL A 170 -4.00 6.41 -18.90
N LEU A 171 -4.83 7.01 -18.04
CA LEU A 171 -6.28 6.85 -18.06
C LEU A 171 -6.93 8.06 -18.71
N ASN A 172 -8.00 7.82 -19.47
CA ASN A 172 -8.84 8.85 -20.04
C ASN A 172 -10.16 8.90 -19.28
N HIS A 173 -10.63 10.11 -19.01
CA HIS A 173 -11.93 10.38 -18.42
C HIS A 173 -12.75 11.17 -19.44
N TRP A 174 -13.97 10.74 -19.70
CA TRP A 174 -14.90 11.42 -20.60
C TRP A 174 -15.86 12.28 -19.78
N ASP A 175 -15.27 13.11 -18.92
CA ASP A 175 -15.98 13.91 -17.94
C ASP A 175 -16.30 15.29 -18.52
N ASN A 176 -17.55 15.69 -18.42
CA ASN A 176 -18.00 17.03 -18.77
C ASN A 176 -17.79 18.00 -17.59
N LEU A 177 -17.71 19.29 -17.89
CA LEU A 177 -17.53 20.35 -16.87
C LEU A 177 -18.74 20.52 -15.94
N ASP A 178 -19.91 20.01 -16.33
CA ASP A 178 -21.09 19.91 -15.45
C ASP A 178 -21.07 18.66 -14.54
N ARG A 179 -19.93 17.94 -14.52
CA ARG A 179 -19.66 16.70 -13.80
C ARG A 179 -20.41 15.47 -14.32
N THR A 180 -21.22 15.56 -15.37
CA THR A 180 -21.72 14.36 -16.05
C THR A 180 -20.57 13.64 -16.75
N VAL A 181 -20.72 12.34 -17.01
CA VAL A 181 -19.67 11.52 -17.65
C VAL A 181 -20.26 10.85 -18.88
N GLU A 182 -19.69 11.14 -20.05
CA GLU A 182 -20.10 10.48 -21.28
C GLU A 182 -19.73 8.99 -21.20
N ARG A 183 -20.73 8.12 -21.41
CA ARG A 183 -20.61 6.67 -21.20
C ARG A 183 -20.19 6.30 -19.76
N GLY A 184 -20.51 7.16 -18.79
CA GLY A 184 -20.30 6.88 -17.38
C GLY A 184 -21.43 6.07 -16.75
N TYR A 185 -21.07 4.99 -16.06
CA TYR A 185 -22.01 4.10 -15.36
C TYR A 185 -21.75 4.05 -13.85
N ALA A 186 -20.87 4.91 -13.33
CA ALA A 186 -20.38 4.88 -11.95
C ALA A 186 -20.65 6.18 -11.17
N GLY A 187 -21.64 6.97 -11.60
CA GLY A 187 -22.00 8.25 -11.00
C GLY A 187 -21.33 9.45 -11.68
N PHE A 188 -21.34 10.58 -10.98
CA PHE A 188 -20.73 11.83 -11.46
C PHE A 188 -19.21 11.79 -11.43
N SER A 189 -18.60 12.68 -12.21
CA SER A 189 -17.17 12.98 -12.18
C SER A 189 -16.71 13.20 -10.74
N ILE A 190 -15.54 12.62 -10.43
CA ILE A 190 -14.89 12.81 -9.14
C ILE A 190 -14.42 14.25 -8.98
N TRP A 191 -14.12 14.94 -10.09
CA TRP A 191 -13.61 16.31 -10.09
C TRP A 191 -14.71 17.32 -9.76
N ASN A 192 -14.63 17.92 -8.58
CA ASN A 192 -15.55 18.98 -8.16
C ASN A 192 -14.99 20.36 -8.52
N TRP A 193 -15.16 20.76 -9.79
CA TRP A 193 -14.62 22.01 -10.33
C TRP A 193 -15.05 23.27 -9.55
N HIS A 194 -16.22 23.24 -8.93
CA HIS A 194 -16.78 24.40 -8.22
C HIS A 194 -16.10 24.68 -6.86
N GLU A 195 -15.42 23.69 -6.29
CA GLU A 195 -14.71 23.84 -5.01
C GLU A 195 -13.19 23.90 -5.21
N LEU A 196 -12.71 23.73 -6.45
CA LEU A 196 -11.29 23.83 -6.78
C LEU A 196 -10.90 25.29 -7.11
N PRO A 197 -9.70 25.73 -6.69
CA PRO A 197 -8.65 24.98 -6.00
C PRO A 197 -8.74 24.97 -4.45
N GLU A 198 -9.75 25.61 -3.86
CA GLU A 198 -9.81 25.87 -2.40
C GLU A 198 -10.01 24.60 -1.56
N TYR A 199 -10.70 23.59 -2.08
CA TYR A 199 -10.94 22.32 -1.40
C TYR A 199 -10.34 21.15 -2.17
N ILE A 200 -9.43 20.43 -1.52
CA ILE A 200 -8.84 19.20 -2.02
C ILE A 200 -9.54 18.03 -1.34
N ASP A 201 -10.50 17.42 -2.04
CA ASP A 201 -11.24 16.24 -1.59
C ASP A 201 -10.27 15.06 -1.35
N GLN A 202 -10.46 14.34 -0.24
CA GLN A 202 -9.70 13.12 0.08
C GLN A 202 -9.76 12.09 -1.05
N ARG A 203 -10.87 12.03 -1.79
CA ARG A 203 -11.05 11.14 -2.95
C ARG A 203 -10.05 11.41 -4.06
N TYR A 204 -9.50 12.62 -4.19
CA TYR A 204 -8.43 12.91 -5.15
C TYR A 204 -7.12 12.19 -4.77
N ILE A 205 -6.81 12.16 -3.47
CA ILE A 205 -5.65 11.46 -2.93
C ILE A 205 -5.85 9.95 -3.09
N ASP A 206 -7.03 9.43 -2.75
CA ASP A 206 -7.34 8.01 -2.88
C ASP A 206 -7.38 7.55 -4.34
N TYR A 207 -7.88 8.38 -5.26
CA TYR A 207 -7.78 8.14 -6.69
C TYR A 207 -6.32 8.07 -7.15
N ALA A 208 -5.45 8.98 -6.69
CA ALA A 208 -4.02 8.91 -7.02
C ALA A 208 -3.37 7.62 -6.48
N ARG A 209 -3.70 7.22 -5.24
CA ARG A 209 -3.22 5.96 -4.63
C ARG A 209 -3.67 4.72 -5.40
N ALA A 210 -4.91 4.69 -5.88
CA ALA A 210 -5.41 3.57 -6.66
C ALA A 210 -4.72 3.44 -8.04
N ASN A 211 -4.19 4.52 -8.60
CA ASN A 211 -3.59 4.50 -9.94
C ASN A 211 -2.06 4.40 -9.95
N ALA A 212 -1.42 4.75 -8.84
CA ALA A 212 0.03 4.65 -8.67
C ALA A 212 0.50 3.20 -8.64
#